data_AF-A0A485LU86-F1
#
_entry.id   AF-A0A485LU86-F1
#
_cell.length_a   1.000
_cell.length_b   1.000
_cell.length_c   1.000
_cell.angle_alpha   90.00
_cell.angle_beta   90.00
_cell.angle_gamma   90.00
#
_symmetry.space_group_name_H-M   'P 1'
#
loop_
_entity.id
_entity.type
_entity.pdbx_description
1 polymer ?
#
loop_
_entity_poly.entity_id
_entity_poly.type
_entity_poly.pdbx_seq_one_letter_code
_entity_poly.pdbx_strand_id
1 'polypeptide(L)'
;MGVNPCSDPFNVHLPRDPPVGIHYAMYYGAPDNVNEGYMYYKYRIPSDILKCDSMLFKLPPATEWSSIAEKYPDDANKQYWKRHSVWLECTLIKYGNQVLKAMKQKMCPHGFNSHMGIVLHAQETPRTAIPMP
;
A
#
# COMPACT_ATOMS: atom_id res chain seq x y z
N MET A 1 -1.60 19.48 -5.10
CA MET A 1 -1.49 18.13 -4.49
C MET A 1 -0.71 18.30 -3.19
N GLY A 2 -1.34 18.39 -2.03
CA GLY A 2 -2.21 17.38 -1.42
C GLY A 2 -1.34 16.58 -0.43
N VAL A 3 -1.80 16.41 0.81
CA VAL A 3 -1.07 15.77 1.92
C VAL A 3 -0.36 14.46 1.49
N ASN A 4 0.84 14.19 2.02
CA ASN A 4 1.58 12.95 1.73
C ASN A 4 0.74 11.73 2.16
N PRO A 5 0.25 10.90 1.21
CA PRO A 5 -0.68 9.82 1.50
C PRO A 5 -0.03 8.67 2.26
N CYS A 6 1.28 8.63 2.40
CA CYS A 6 2.03 7.59 3.10
C CYS A 6 2.51 8.03 4.50
N SER A 7 2.24 9.29 4.89
CA SER A 7 2.70 9.85 6.17
C SER A 7 1.86 9.42 7.38
N ASP A 8 0.53 9.46 7.25
CA ASP A 8 -0.40 8.91 8.24
C ASP A 8 -0.67 7.43 7.92
N PRO A 9 -0.44 6.46 8.83
CA PRO A 9 -0.64 5.05 8.53
C PRO A 9 -2.12 4.59 8.57
N PHE A 10 -3.05 5.42 9.04
CA PHE A 10 -4.44 5.04 9.30
C PHE A 10 -5.45 5.79 8.43
N ASN A 11 -5.30 7.11 8.29
CA ASN A 11 -6.29 7.94 7.63
C ASN A 11 -6.08 7.97 6.12
N VAL A 12 -7.15 7.68 5.37
CA VAL A 12 -7.14 7.79 3.91
C VAL A 12 -7.36 9.26 3.53
N HIS A 13 -6.46 9.80 2.70
CA HIS A 13 -6.59 11.14 2.15
C HIS A 13 -7.02 11.04 0.69
N LEU A 14 -8.30 11.29 0.41
CA LEU A 14 -8.81 11.36 -0.95
C LEU A 14 -8.56 12.77 -1.52
N PRO A 15 -8.17 12.89 -2.80
CA PRO A 15 -8.17 14.19 -3.48
C PRO A 15 -9.61 14.69 -3.64
N ARG A 16 -9.77 15.98 -3.93
CA ARG A 16 -11.08 16.62 -4.15
C ARG A 16 -11.90 15.91 -5.23
N ASP A 17 -11.21 15.44 -6.28
CA ASP A 17 -11.79 14.67 -7.37
C ASP A 17 -11.08 13.29 -7.42
N PRO A 18 -11.56 12.31 -6.64
CA PRO A 18 -10.97 10.97 -6.64
C PRO A 18 -11.24 10.27 -7.97
N PRO A 19 -10.31 9.44 -8.46
CA PRO A 19 -10.54 8.69 -9.70
C PRO A 19 -11.78 7.82 -9.58
N VAL A 20 -12.65 7.89 -10.59
CA VAL A 20 -13.91 7.12 -10.67
C VAL A 20 -13.70 5.63 -10.96
N GLY A 21 -12.46 5.22 -11.26
CA GLY A 21 -12.08 3.84 -11.51
C GLY A 21 -10.61 3.59 -11.22
N ILE A 22 -10.30 2.38 -10.74
CA ILE A 22 -8.94 1.91 -10.46
C ILE A 22 -8.69 0.63 -11.25
N HIS A 23 -7.62 0.61 -12.04
CA HIS A 23 -7.21 -0.59 -12.78
C HIS A 23 -6.47 -1.57 -11.86
N TYR A 24 -7.21 -2.52 -11.28
CA TYR A 24 -6.66 -3.50 -10.32
C TYR A 24 -5.60 -4.47 -10.89
N ALA A 25 -5.30 -4.42 -12.19
CA ALA A 25 -4.29 -5.26 -12.86
C ALA A 25 -2.94 -4.54 -13.07
N MET A 26 -2.73 -3.38 -12.43
CA MET A 26 -1.51 -2.59 -12.55
C MET A 26 -0.66 -2.65 -11.28
N TYR A 27 0.65 -2.40 -11.45
CA TYR A 27 1.57 -2.14 -10.33
C TYR A 27 1.48 -0.66 -9.95
N TYR A 28 1.36 -0.39 -8.65
CA TYR A 28 1.34 0.98 -8.11
C TYR A 28 2.45 1.16 -7.09
N GLY A 29 3.37 2.08 -7.37
CA GLY A 29 4.50 2.46 -6.52
C GLY A 29 5.32 3.58 -7.15
N ALA A 30 6.40 4.01 -6.48
CA ALA A 30 7.28 5.04 -7.04
C ALA A 30 8.23 4.54 -8.14
N PRO A 31 8.83 3.33 -8.06
CA PRO A 31 9.77 2.86 -9.09
C PRO A 31 9.13 2.69 -10.48
N ASP A 32 9.94 2.74 -11.54
CA ASP A 32 9.51 2.39 -12.90
C ASP A 32 9.63 0.88 -13.16
N ASN A 33 10.59 0.22 -12.51
CA ASN A 33 10.79 -1.21 -12.59
C ASN A 33 9.80 -1.93 -11.66
N VAL A 34 8.97 -2.80 -12.25
CA VAL A 34 7.97 -3.62 -11.52
C VAL A 34 8.57 -4.70 -10.63
N ASN A 35 9.90 -4.84 -10.60
CA ASN A 35 10.63 -5.75 -9.72
C ASN A 35 11.34 -5.03 -8.58
N GLU A 36 11.26 -3.70 -8.50
CA GLU A 36 11.96 -2.91 -7.49
C GLU A 36 11.02 -2.14 -6.57
N GLY A 37 11.48 -1.96 -5.32
CA GLY A 37 10.83 -1.12 -4.32
C GLY A 37 9.45 -1.58 -3.88
N TYR A 38 8.74 -0.66 -3.26
CA TYR A 38 7.38 -0.89 -2.77
C TYR A 38 6.40 -0.81 -3.93
N MET A 39 5.54 -1.82 -4.04
CA MET A 39 4.54 -1.92 -5.09
C MET A 39 3.28 -2.61 -4.57
N TYR A 40 2.15 -1.93 -4.65
CA TYR A 40 0.85 -2.58 -4.52
C TYR A 40 0.51 -3.36 -5.80
N TYR A 41 0.24 -4.65 -5.66
CA TYR A 41 -0.31 -5.50 -6.72
C TYR A 41 -1.09 -6.67 -6.13
N LYS A 42 -2.25 -7.01 -6.73
CA LYS A 42 -3.18 -8.00 -6.16
C LYS A 42 -2.56 -9.38 -5.94
N TYR A 43 -1.65 -9.83 -6.81
CA TYR A 43 -1.00 -11.13 -6.67
C TYR A 43 0.16 -11.14 -5.65
N ARG A 44 0.45 -9.99 -5.03
CA ARG A 44 1.40 -9.89 -3.91
C ARG A 44 0.71 -10.04 -2.55
N ILE A 45 -0.62 -10.03 -2.48
CA ILE A 45 -1.33 -10.24 -1.22
C ILE A 45 -1.15 -11.71 -0.80
N PRO A 46 -0.61 -12.00 0.41
CA PRO A 46 -0.46 -13.37 0.89
C PRO A 46 -1.83 -14.08 0.99
N SER A 47 -1.88 -15.35 0.60
CA SER A 47 -3.14 -16.11 0.57
C SER A 47 -3.74 -16.35 1.96
N ASP A 48 -2.92 -16.26 3.01
CA ASP A 48 -3.31 -16.44 4.41
C ASP A 48 -3.58 -15.12 5.13
N ILE A 49 -3.71 -13.99 4.42
CA ILE A 49 -3.92 -12.66 5.01
C ILE A 49 -5.13 -12.57 5.96
N LEU A 50 -6.14 -13.42 5.76
CA LEU A 50 -7.36 -13.46 6.58
C LEU A 50 -7.23 -14.29 7.87
N LYS A 51 -6.15 -15.06 8.08
CA LYS A 51 -5.96 -15.79 9.34
C LYS A 51 -5.82 -14.81 10.51
N CYS A 52 -6.24 -15.24 11.70
CA CYS A 52 -6.23 -14.40 12.89
C CYS A 52 -4.82 -13.96 13.30
N ASP A 53 -3.83 -14.83 13.13
CA ASP A 53 -2.42 -14.55 13.47
C ASP A 53 -1.67 -13.77 12.39
N SER A 54 -2.24 -13.65 11.20
CA SER A 54 -1.65 -12.91 10.09
C SER A 54 -1.57 -11.42 10.40
N MET A 55 -0.44 -10.81 10.10
CA MET A 55 -0.22 -9.37 10.20
C MET A 55 -1.12 -8.60 9.22
N LEU A 56 -1.15 -7.28 9.39
CA LEU A 56 -1.67 -6.29 8.45
C LEU A 56 -0.56 -5.79 7.52
N PHE A 57 -0.93 -5.09 6.46
CA PHE A 57 0.02 -4.46 5.55
C PHE A 57 0.76 -3.30 6.24
N LYS A 58 2.06 -3.23 6.01
CA LYS A 58 2.89 -2.08 6.35
C LYS A 58 2.84 -1.09 5.20
N LEU A 59 2.68 0.19 5.50
CA LEU A 59 2.79 1.23 4.48
C LEU A 59 4.23 1.35 3.97
N PRO A 60 4.43 1.76 2.71
CA PRO A 60 5.73 2.16 2.24
C PRO A 60 6.21 3.43 2.98
N PRO A 61 7.52 3.70 2.99
CA PRO A 61 8.07 4.92 3.56
C PRO A 61 7.47 6.18 2.94
N ALA A 62 7.22 7.20 3.77
CA ALA A 62 6.71 8.49 3.31
C ALA A 62 7.61 9.19 2.26
N THR A 63 8.88 8.78 2.19
CA THR A 63 9.86 9.23 1.21
C THR A 63 9.50 8.85 -0.23
N GLU A 64 8.70 7.80 -0.46
CA GLU A 64 8.20 7.45 -1.81
C GLU A 64 7.41 8.59 -2.43
N TRP A 65 6.71 9.38 -1.62
CA TRP A 65 5.98 10.58 -2.08
C TRP A 65 6.86 11.84 -2.13
N SER A 66 7.63 12.11 -1.06
CA SER A 66 8.36 13.38 -0.96
C SER A 66 9.54 13.46 -1.92
N SER A 67 10.13 12.32 -2.30
CA SER A 67 11.27 12.26 -3.24
C SER A 67 10.90 12.43 -4.71
N ILE A 68 9.60 12.43 -5.07
CA ILE A 68 9.17 12.44 -6.49
C ILE A 68 9.69 13.66 -7.25
N ALA A 69 9.63 14.85 -6.65
CA ALA A 69 10.07 16.07 -7.30
C ALA A 69 11.60 16.07 -7.55
N GLU A 70 12.36 15.55 -6.59
CA GLU A 70 13.82 15.43 -6.68
C GLU A 70 14.25 14.37 -7.69
N LYS A 71 13.54 13.23 -7.75
CA LYS A 71 13.84 12.13 -8.69
C LYS A 71 13.54 12.49 -10.15
N TYR A 72 12.60 13.40 -10.39
CA TYR A 72 12.12 13.75 -11.74
C TYR A 72 12.03 15.28 -11.92
N PRO A 73 13.13 16.03 -11.74
CA PRO A 73 13.09 17.49 -11.64
C PRO A 73 12.53 18.16 -12.91
N ASP A 74 12.83 17.60 -14.08
CA ASP A 74 12.49 18.18 -15.38
C ASP A 74 11.31 17.49 -16.08
N ASP A 75 10.61 16.56 -15.43
CA ASP A 75 9.50 15.80 -16.01
C ASP A 75 8.21 15.94 -15.19
N ALA A 76 7.52 17.05 -15.42
CA ALA A 76 6.27 17.37 -14.71
C ALA A 76 5.17 16.32 -14.94
N ASN A 77 5.12 15.72 -16.13
CA ASN A 77 4.14 14.67 -16.45
C ASN A 77 4.44 13.41 -15.64
N LYS A 78 5.70 12.99 -15.56
CA LYS A 78 6.10 11.85 -14.74
C LYS A 78 5.90 12.12 -13.26
N GLN A 79 6.21 13.33 -12.77
CA GLN A 79 5.89 13.70 -11.39
C GLN A 79 4.39 13.55 -11.10
N TYR A 80 3.52 14.03 -12.00
CA TYR A 80 2.06 13.89 -11.87
C TYR A 80 1.64 12.42 -11.78
N TRP A 81 2.11 11.59 -12.71
CA TRP A 81 1.79 10.16 -12.73
C TRP A 81 2.32 9.41 -11.52
N LYS A 82 3.55 9.72 -11.07
CA LYS A 82 4.14 9.11 -9.88
C LYS A 82 3.43 9.50 -8.61
N ARG A 83 2.97 10.75 -8.49
CA ARG A 83 2.10 11.16 -7.37
C ARG A 83 0.81 10.35 -7.38
N HIS A 84 0.18 10.18 -8.54
CA HIS A 84 -1.02 9.35 -8.63
C HIS A 84 -0.76 7.89 -8.23
N SER A 85 0.34 7.31 -8.73
CA SER A 85 0.76 5.93 -8.44
C SER A 85 1.02 5.70 -6.94
N VAL A 86 1.83 6.55 -6.30
CA VAL A 86 2.14 6.46 -4.86
C VAL A 86 0.90 6.76 -4.00
N TRP A 87 0.03 7.67 -4.44
CA TRP A 87 -1.25 7.89 -3.78
C TRP A 87 -2.13 6.63 -3.81
N LEU A 88 -2.23 5.96 -4.95
CA LEU A 88 -2.97 4.70 -5.08
C LEU A 88 -2.37 3.60 -4.20
N GLU A 89 -1.05 3.42 -4.24
CA GLU A 89 -0.35 2.44 -3.40
C GLU A 89 -0.71 2.59 -1.92
N CYS A 90 -0.50 3.78 -1.35
CA CYS A 90 -0.75 4.04 0.06
C CYS A 90 -2.25 3.99 0.39
N THR A 91 -3.12 4.43 -0.51
CA THR A 91 -4.58 4.38 -0.32
C THR A 91 -5.11 2.95 -0.33
N LEU A 92 -4.67 2.11 -1.26
CA LEU A 92 -5.09 0.71 -1.36
C LEU A 92 -4.60 -0.12 -0.18
N ILE A 93 -3.36 0.12 0.29
CA ILE A 93 -2.83 -0.51 1.51
C ILE A 93 -3.68 -0.14 2.73
N LYS A 94 -4.02 1.14 2.89
CA LYS A 94 -4.86 1.62 4.00
C LYS A 94 -6.26 1.03 3.97
N TYR A 95 -6.93 1.06 2.81
CA TYR A 95 -8.24 0.44 2.66
C TYR A 95 -8.18 -1.07 2.90
N GLY A 96 -7.15 -1.75 2.39
CA GLY A 96 -6.89 -3.15 2.68
C GLY A 96 -6.81 -3.41 4.18
N ASN A 97 -6.05 -2.61 4.92
CA ASN A 97 -5.96 -2.71 6.38
C ASN A 97 -7.29 -2.44 7.09
N GLN A 98 -8.09 -1.47 6.65
CA GLN A 98 -9.42 -1.20 7.21
C GLN A 98 -10.36 -2.41 7.00
N VAL A 99 -10.39 -2.96 5.79
CA VAL A 99 -11.18 -4.15 5.45
C VAL A 99 -10.71 -5.37 6.25
N LEU A 100 -9.41 -5.63 6.30
CA LEU A 100 -8.83 -6.73 7.06
C LEU A 100 -9.17 -6.63 8.55
N LYS A 101 -9.07 -5.44 9.16
CA LYS A 101 -9.49 -5.21 10.54
C LYS A 101 -10.97 -5.54 10.72
N ALA A 102 -11.85 -5.02 9.86
CA ALA A 102 -13.29 -5.26 9.95
C ALA A 102 -13.66 -6.74 9.78
N MET A 103 -12.98 -7.46 8.87
CA MET A 103 -13.16 -8.89 8.67
C MET A 103 -12.66 -9.70 9.87
N LYS A 104 -11.43 -9.45 10.33
CA LYS A 104 -10.83 -10.18 11.45
C LYS A 104 -11.55 -9.94 12.77
N GLN A 105 -12.06 -8.72 13.01
CA GLN A 105 -12.92 -8.43 14.16
C GLN A 105 -14.15 -9.34 14.23
N LYS A 106 -14.69 -9.76 13.08
CA LYS A 106 -15.85 -10.66 13.02
C LYS A 106 -15.46 -12.13 13.03
N MET A 107 -14.33 -12.48 12.41
CA MET A 107 -13.92 -13.87 12.19
C MET A 107 -13.07 -14.45 13.33
N CYS A 108 -12.48 -13.60 14.18
CA CYS A 108 -11.51 -13.99 15.20
C CYS A 108 -12.02 -13.66 16.60
N PRO A 109 -12.83 -14.54 17.24
CA PRO A 109 -13.49 -14.25 18.52
C PRO A 109 -12.51 -14.09 19.69
N HIS A 110 -11.28 -14.60 19.57
CA HIS A 110 -10.24 -14.52 20.59
C HIS A 110 -9.23 -13.39 20.34
N GLY A 111 -9.51 -12.50 19.39
CA GLY A 111 -8.60 -11.44 18.97
C GLY A 111 -7.83 -11.80 17.69
N PHE A 112 -7.14 -10.81 17.13
CA PHE A 112 -6.39 -10.94 15.90
C PHE A 112 -5.12 -10.09 15.94
N ASN A 113 -4.13 -10.49 15.15
CA ASN A 113 -2.89 -9.76 14.98
C ASN A 113 -3.14 -8.44 14.20
N SER A 114 -3.00 -7.32 14.90
CA SER A 114 -3.17 -5.97 14.35
C SER A 114 -1.85 -5.29 13.95
N HIS A 115 -0.71 -5.99 14.09
CA HIS A 115 0.60 -5.47 13.73
C HIS A 115 0.72 -5.26 12.21
N MET A 116 1.21 -4.10 11.80
CA MET A 116 1.43 -3.74 10.38
C MET A 116 2.85 -4.10 9.93
N GLY A 117 3.05 -5.36 9.56
CA GLY A 117 4.38 -5.91 9.23
C GLY A 117 4.58 -6.34 7.78
N ILE A 118 3.50 -6.55 7.01
CA ILE A 118 3.61 -7.12 5.66
C ILE A 118 3.99 -6.03 4.68
N VAL A 119 5.23 -6.07 4.21
CA VAL A 119 5.71 -5.18 3.16
C VAL A 119 5.35 -5.78 1.80
N LEU A 120 4.60 -5.03 0.99
CA LEU A 120 4.34 -5.37 -0.41
C LEU A 120 5.51 -4.88 -1.27
N HIS A 121 6.57 -5.69 -1.34
CA HIS A 121 7.72 -5.42 -2.20
C HIS A 121 7.54 -6.09 -3.56
N ALA A 122 7.95 -5.40 -4.61
CA ALA A 122 7.67 -5.82 -5.99
C ALA A 122 8.25 -7.21 -6.32
N GLN A 123 9.42 -7.55 -5.79
CA GLN A 123 10.05 -8.87 -5.96
C GLN A 123 9.95 -9.78 -4.72
N GLU A 124 9.94 -9.19 -3.53
CA GLU A 124 10.23 -9.90 -2.26
C GLU A 124 9.05 -9.90 -1.29
N THR A 125 7.81 -9.76 -1.79
CA THR A 125 6.65 -9.84 -0.88
C THR A 125 6.62 -11.20 -0.17
N PRO A 126 6.51 -11.23 1.18
CA PRO A 126 6.40 -12.48 1.92
C PRO A 126 5.26 -13.36 1.39
N ARG A 127 5.51 -14.66 1.24
CA ARG A 127 4.47 -15.62 0.80
C ARG A 127 3.38 -15.85 1.85
N THR A 128 3.69 -15.55 3.11
CA THR A 128 2.80 -15.66 4.26
C THR A 128 2.70 -14.32 4.97
N ALA A 129 1.52 -14.05 5.50
CA ALA A 129 1.24 -12.93 6.37
C ALA A 129 1.54 -13.23 7.85
N ILE A 130 1.89 -14.46 8.20
CA ILE A 130 2.17 -14.88 9.58
C ILE A 130 3.55 -14.34 10.00
N PRO A 131 3.70 -13.78 11.22
CA PRO A 131 5.01 -13.38 11.74
C PRO A 131 6.00 -14.54 11.70
N MET A 132 7.17 -14.31 11.09
CA MET A 132 8.29 -15.26 11.21
C MET A 132 9.05 -14.98 12.51
N PRO A 133 9.53 -16.03 13.20
CA PRO A 133 10.32 -15.89 14.42
C PRO A 133 11.67 -15.19 14.18
#